data_AF-A0A9X0MHD2-F1
#
_entry.id   AF-A0A9X0MHD2-F1
#
_cell.length_a   1.000
_cell.length_b   1.000
_cell.length_c   1.000
_cell.angle_alpha   90.00
_cell.angle_beta   90.00
_cell.angle_gamma   90.00
#
_symmetry.space_group_name_H-M   'P 1'
#
loop_
_entity.id
_entity.type
_entity.pdbx_description
1 polymer ?
#
loop_
_entity_poly.entity_id
_entity_poly.type
_entity_poly.pdbx_seq_one_letter_code
_entity_poly.pdbx_strand_id
1 'polypeptide(L)'
;MKEIEIIKSTEKITITWQSATISIPLKDIIEVNKNNTCKNTNKAVEIGNKFKHSETIFIRTKKLDYILFTTNKLTLLNKIAF
;
A
#
# COMPACT_ATOMS: atom_id res chain seq x y z
N MET A 1 17.77 6.27 0.05
CA MET A 1 16.36 6.72 -0.11
C MET A 1 15.54 6.12 1.01
N LYS A 2 14.56 6.84 1.57
CA LYS A 2 13.68 6.29 2.61
C LYS A 2 12.72 5.25 2.02
N GLU A 3 12.55 4.15 2.73
CA GLU A 3 11.53 3.14 2.41
C GLU A 3 10.13 3.65 2.82
N ILE A 4 9.08 2.96 2.36
CA ILE A 4 7.71 3.24 2.75
C ILE A 4 7.54 2.91 4.24
N GLU A 5 6.89 3.81 4.96
CA GLU A 5 6.41 3.56 6.31
C GLU A 5 4.89 3.44 6.33
N ILE A 6 4.39 2.46 7.07
CA ILE A 6 2.95 2.25 7.27
C ILE A 6 2.66 2.22 8.76
N ILE A 7 1.67 3.01 9.15
CA ILE A 7 1.14 3.06 10.52
C ILE A 7 -0.35 2.79 10.44
N LYS A 8 -0.80 1.71 11.07
CA LYS A 8 -2.22 1.38 11.21
C LYS A 8 -2.73 1.92 12.55
N SER A 9 -3.77 2.73 12.48
CA SER A 9 -4.57 3.15 13.63
C SER A 9 -5.90 2.38 13.67
N THR A 10 -6.72 2.63 14.68
CA THR A 10 -8.05 2.01 14.84
C THR A 10 -9.00 2.30 13.68
N GLU A 11 -8.86 3.44 13.01
CA GLU A 11 -9.81 3.90 11.99
C GLU A 11 -9.20 4.03 10.58
N LYS A 12 -7.87 4.13 10.48
CA LYS A 12 -7.18 4.44 9.23
C LYS A 12 -5.79 3.84 9.16
N ILE A 13 -5.30 3.66 7.93
CA ILE A 13 -3.90 3.37 7.62
C ILE A 13 -3.27 4.65 7.10
N THR A 14 -2.12 5.01 7.64
CA THR A 14 -1.29 6.11 7.14
C THR A 14 -0.06 5.53 6.48
N ILE A 15 0.17 5.93 5.23
CA ILE A 15 1.30 5.52 4.41
C ILE A 15 2.15 6.76 4.19
N THR A 16 3.41 6.71 4.60
CA THR A 16 4.36 7.81 4.45
C THR A 16 5.49 7.36 3.54
N TRP A 17 5.78 8.15 2.52
CA TRP A 17 6.92 7.91 1.64
C TRP A 17 7.51 9.23 1.15
N GLN A 18 8.80 9.43 1.40
CA GLN A 18 9.50 10.70 1.16
C GLN A 18 8.78 11.85 1.89
N SER A 19 8.28 12.84 1.15
CA SER A 19 7.52 13.99 1.69
C SER A 19 6.01 13.83 1.56
N ALA A 20 5.54 12.68 1.05
CA ALA A 20 4.12 12.40 0.86
C ALA A 20 3.56 11.56 2.01
N THR A 21 2.39 11.98 2.51
CA THR A 21 1.63 11.24 3.53
C THR A 21 0.21 11.02 3.01
N ILE A 22 -0.22 9.76 3.04
CA ILE A 22 -1.50 9.31 2.49
C ILE A 22 -2.25 8.61 3.61
N SER A 23 -3.45 9.08 3.93
CA SER A 23 -4.31 8.45 4.93
C SER A 23 -5.50 7.78 4.25
N ILE A 24 -5.65 6.48 4.47
CA ILE A 24 -6.71 5.65 3.93
C ILE A 24 -7.59 5.18 5.08
N PRO A 25 -8.88 5.57 5.15
CA PRO A 25 -9.81 5.03 6.14
C PRO A 25 -9.99 3.52 5.99
N LEU A 26 -9.96 2.77 7.09
CA LEU A 26 -10.13 1.31 7.06
C LEU A 26 -11.48 0.90 6.47
N LYS A 27 -12.53 1.68 6.74
CA LYS A 27 -13.89 1.48 6.17
C LYS A 27 -13.96 1.60 4.64
N ASP A 28 -12.95 2.20 4.03
CA ASP A 28 -12.86 2.39 2.59
C ASP A 28 -12.02 1.28 1.94
N ILE A 29 -11.24 0.52 2.71
CA ILE A 29 -10.46 -0.62 2.22
C ILE A 29 -11.39 -1.79 1.95
N ILE A 30 -11.35 -2.28 0.71
CA ILE A 30 -12.14 -3.44 0.26
C ILE A 30 -11.30 -4.70 0.39
N GLU A 31 -10.06 -4.65 -0.09
CA GLU A 31 -9.14 -5.78 -0.08
C GLU A 31 -7.69 -5.32 -0.03
N VAL A 32 -6.83 -6.13 0.59
CA VAL A 32 -5.38 -5.99 0.53
C VAL A 32 -4.83 -7.25 -0.12
N ASN A 33 -4.44 -7.15 -1.40
CA ASN A 33 -3.95 -8.29 -2.16
C ASN A 33 -2.43 -8.41 -1.99
N LYS A 34 -2.01 -9.61 -1.59
CA LYS A 34 -0.62 -9.99 -1.40
C LYS A 34 0.03 -10.46 -2.70
N ASN A 35 -0.75 -10.75 -3.74
CA ASN A 35 -0.26 -11.27 -5.01
C ASN A 35 -0.41 -10.24 -6.12
N ASN A 36 0.51 -10.31 -7.10
CA ASN A 36 0.64 -9.38 -8.21
C ASN A 36 -0.51 -9.48 -9.25
N THR A 37 -1.63 -10.09 -8.88
CA THR A 37 -2.75 -10.44 -9.75
C THR A 37 -3.90 -9.46 -9.59
N CYS A 38 -3.65 -8.17 -9.78
CA CYS A 38 -4.71 -7.19 -9.97
C CYS A 38 -4.73 -6.80 -11.45
N LYS A 39 -5.53 -7.55 -12.22
CA LYS A 39 -5.89 -7.21 -13.60
C LYS A 39 -6.83 -6.01 -13.56
N ASN A 40 -6.44 -4.90 -14.20
CA ASN A 40 -7.25 -3.69 -14.43
C ASN A 40 -7.58 -2.83 -13.21
N THR A 41 -6.64 -1.98 -12.81
CA THR A 41 -6.94 -0.77 -12.04
C THR A 41 -6.67 0.45 -12.91
N ASN A 42 -7.73 1.07 -13.44
CA ASN A 42 -7.62 2.26 -14.31
C ASN A 42 -7.15 3.51 -13.56
N LYS A 43 -7.20 3.52 -12.22
CA LYS A 43 -6.81 4.64 -11.35
C LYS A 43 -6.11 4.12 -10.09
N ALA A 44 -4.80 3.87 -10.22
CA ALA A 44 -3.96 3.42 -9.12
C ALA A 44 -2.89 4.46 -8.77
N VAL A 45 -2.70 4.69 -7.47
CA VAL A 45 -1.62 5.51 -6.94
C VAL A 45 -0.44 4.60 -6.61
N GLU A 46 0.66 4.80 -7.32
CA GLU A 46 1.89 4.05 -7.14
C GLU A 46 2.80 4.77 -6.12
N ILE A 47 3.24 4.04 -5.10
CA ILE A 47 4.01 4.59 -3.98
C ILE A 47 5.22 3.69 -3.75
N GLY A 48 6.41 4.28 -3.61
CA GLY A 48 7.62 3.53 -3.34
C GLY A 48 8.57 3.44 -4.51
N ASN A 49 9.70 2.78 -4.28
CA ASN A 49 10.74 2.61 -5.28
C ASN A 49 10.48 1.34 -6.12
N LYS A 50 10.32 1.53 -7.43
CA LYS A 50 10.23 0.44 -8.41
C LYS A 50 11.64 -0.10 -8.73
N PHE A 51 12.07 -1.12 -8.00
CA PHE A 51 13.28 -1.88 -8.32
C PHE A 51 12.94 -3.19 -9.02
N LYS A 52 13.94 -3.77 -9.68
CA LYS A 52 13.82 -5.05 -10.39
C LYS A 52 13.44 -6.22 -9.47
N HIS A 53 13.74 -6.10 -8.18
CA HIS A 53 13.44 -7.07 -7.13
C HIS A 53 12.41 -6.52 -6.11
N SER A 54 11.77 -5.38 -6.40
CA SER A 54 10.71 -4.87 -5.52
C SER A 54 9.51 -5.80 -5.59
N GLU A 55 8.97 -6.09 -4.42
CA GLU A 55 7.67 -6.71 -4.26
C GLU A 55 6.57 -5.65 -4.22
N THR A 56 5.34 -6.08 -4.51
CA THR A 56 4.16 -5.21 -4.55
C THR A 56 3.14 -5.60 -3.48
N ILE A 57 2.51 -4.59 -2.89
CA ILE A 57 1.31 -4.74 -2.06
C ILE A 57 0.21 -3.92 -2.72
N PHE A 58 -0.93 -4.55 -2.98
CA PHE A 58 -2.10 -3.88 -3.52
C PHE A 58 -3.10 -3.60 -2.41
N ILE A 59 -3.54 -2.35 -2.30
CA ILE A 59 -4.63 -1.93 -1.41
C ILE A 59 -5.75 -1.38 -2.28
N ARG A 60 -6.86 -2.10 -2.34
CA ARG A 60 -8.04 -1.67 -3.07
C ARG A 60 -8.96 -0.90 -2.15
N THR A 61 -9.44 0.25 -2.61
CA THR A 61 -10.41 1.04 -1.85
C THR A 61 -11.63 1.36 -2.69
N LYS A 62 -12.68 1.90 -2.06
CA LYS A 62 -13.88 2.37 -2.74
C LYS A 62 -13.63 3.49 -3.76
N LYS A 63 -12.52 4.22 -3.66
CA LYS A 63 -12.24 5.42 -4.48
C LYS A 63 -11.08 5.23 -5.45
N LEU A 64 -9.93 4.80 -4.92
CA LEU A 64 -8.66 4.68 -5.64
C LEU A 64 -7.91 3.45 -5.15
N ASP A 65 -7.16 2.85 -6.05
CA ASP A 65 -6.32 1.72 -5.69
C ASP A 65 -4.91 2.22 -5.38
N TYR A 66 -4.20 1.53 -4.50
CA TYR A 66 -2.84 1.89 -4.10
C TYR A 66 -1.92 0.70 -4.33
N ILE A 67 -0.78 0.97 -4.95
CA ILE A 67 0.25 -0.01 -5.23
C ILE A 67 1.51 0.42 -4.50
N LEU A 68 1.92 -0.37 -3.51
CA LEU A 68 3.12 -0.12 -2.74
C LEU A 68 4.27 -0.97 -3.25
N PHE A 69 5.36 -0.33 -3.66
CA PHE A 69 6.59 -0.98 -4.06
C PHE A 69 7.59 -0.99 -2.90
N THR A 70 7.95 -2.18 -2.44
CA THR A 70 8.79 -2.38 -1.26
C THR A 70 9.73 -3.55 -1.46
N THR A 71 10.86 -3.52 -0.75
CA THR A 71 11.79 -4.65 -0.64
C THR A 71 11.52 -5.49 0.61
N ASN A 72 10.60 -5.05 1.48
CA ASN A 72 10.27 -5.71 2.74
C ASN A 72 8.74 -5.87 2.90
N LYS A 73 8.15 -6.60 1.95
CA LYS A 73 6.71 -6.83 1.90
C LYS A 73 6.15 -7.49 3.15
N LEU A 74 6.86 -8.46 3.72
CA LEU A 74 6.39 -9.22 4.87
C LEU A 74 6.19 -8.31 6.09
N THR A 75 7.16 -7.43 6.38
CA THR A 75 7.05 -6.47 7.48
C THR A 75 5.89 -5.49 7.28
N LEU A 76 5.70 -4.97 6.07
CA LEU A 76 4.60 -4.04 5.79
C LEU A 76 3.23 -4.73 5.85
N LEU A 77 3.12 -5.96 5.35
CA LEU A 77 1.89 -6.73 5.45
C LEU A 77 1.50 -7.01 6.91
N ASN A 78 2.47 -7.33 7.78
CA ASN A 78 2.18 -7.54 9.20
C ASN A 78 1.66 -6.27 9.89
N LYS A 79 2.07 -5.08 9.43
CA LYS A 79 1.54 -3.81 9.93
C LYS A 79 0.13 -3.50 9.42
N ILE A 80 -0.24 -4.04 8.26
CA ILE A 80 -1.56 -3.85 7.64
C ILE A 80 -2.57 -4.92 8.11
N ALA A 81 -2.09 -6.12 8.45
CA ALA A 81 -2.88 -7.30 8.76
C ALA A 81 -4.08 -6.98 9.67
N PHE A 82 -5.25 -7.45 9.25
CA PHE A 82 -6.53 -7.31 9.95
C PHE A 82 -6.69 -8.39 11.00
#